data_AF-A0A6M2A5A5-F1
#
_entry.id   AF-A0A6M2A5A5-F1
#
_cell.length_a   1.000
_cell.length_b   1.000
_cell.length_c   1.000
_cell.angle_alpha   90.00
_cell.angle_beta   90.00
_cell.angle_gamma   90.00
#
_symmetry.space_group_name_H-M   'P 1'
#
loop_
_entity.id
_entity.type
_entity.pdbx_description
1 polymer ?
#
loop_
_entity_poly.entity_id
_entity_poly.type
_entity_poly.pdbx_seq_one_letter_code
_entity_poly.pdbx_strand_id
1 'polypeptide(L)'
;MGTERKIKSLIQKRPGIFVTDPAYQMASCRHAPEMSEIIWEVKRAMARGIDPEVCDHGATETYLLKGEDGTPLAIFKLENYLPELAAYRLDHKRFAKVPPTALTTLSHPIWKGEKTGSCQFYLSEGVSASNYMWDECQKLEAPPIRKIAALDIRILNEDRHTSNILILNKKEAIPIDHGFCLKEELGFLHLHWVFWEQSETSWDERELSYLLWLDPEGDRRLLLDELHFPEGSANRVYIATQFLKEGALRGASPIQIGRCFIANTPNGEEQTPFQLLIERLYQKEAPSWPHLTCHIHDEIQQFWDGRQKEDFAF
;
A
#
# COMPACT_ATOMS: atom_id res chain seq x y z
N MET A 1 -32.46 -19.33 -8.40
CA MET A 1 -31.55 -19.97 -7.44
C MET A 1 -30.45 -20.85 -8.06
N GLY A 2 -30.58 -21.38 -9.29
CA GLY A 2 -29.54 -22.25 -9.91
C GLY A 2 -28.41 -21.52 -10.65
N THR A 3 -28.63 -20.30 -11.14
CA THR A 3 -27.69 -19.57 -12.01
C THR A 3 -26.69 -18.71 -11.22
N GLU A 4 -27.10 -18.08 -10.13
CA GLU A 4 -26.20 -17.30 -9.25
C GLU A 4 -25.18 -18.16 -8.50
N ARG A 5 -25.54 -19.40 -8.12
CA ARG A 5 -24.58 -20.34 -7.49
C ARG A 5 -23.47 -20.77 -8.45
N LYS A 6 -23.76 -20.88 -9.75
CA LYS A 6 -22.76 -21.23 -10.78
C LYS A 6 -21.77 -20.10 -11.08
N ILE A 7 -22.20 -18.85 -10.93
CA ILE A 7 -21.31 -17.68 -11.08
C ILE A 7 -20.41 -17.52 -9.84
N LYS A 8 -20.95 -17.69 -8.63
CA LYS A 8 -20.13 -17.66 -7.39
C LYS A 8 -19.09 -18.77 -7.32
N SER A 9 -19.36 -19.97 -7.86
CA SER A 9 -18.34 -21.05 -7.90
C SER A 9 -17.25 -20.83 -8.95
N LEU A 10 -17.45 -19.93 -9.92
CA LEU A 10 -16.41 -19.52 -10.90
C LEU A 10 -15.53 -18.37 -10.36
N ILE A 11 -15.96 -17.67 -9.31
CA ILE A 11 -15.26 -16.54 -8.70
C ILE A 11 -14.37 -16.97 -7.51
N GLN A 12 -14.50 -18.20 -7.01
CA GLN A 12 -13.43 -18.86 -6.25
C GLN A 12 -12.26 -19.29 -7.17
N LYS A 13 -11.84 -18.41 -8.10
CA LYS A 13 -10.51 -18.54 -8.68
C LYS A 13 -9.53 -18.35 -7.53
N ARG A 14 -8.75 -19.39 -7.21
CA ARG A 14 -7.57 -19.21 -6.38
C ARG A 14 -6.79 -18.00 -6.93
N PRO A 15 -6.33 -17.08 -6.08
CA PRO A 15 -5.75 -15.82 -6.55
C PRO A 15 -4.64 -16.00 -7.61
N GLY A 16 -3.92 -17.14 -7.60
CA GLY A 16 -2.91 -17.47 -8.61
C GLY A 16 -3.41 -17.70 -10.06
N ILE A 17 -4.71 -17.99 -10.30
CA ILE A 17 -5.19 -18.31 -11.67
C ILE A 17 -5.52 -17.06 -12.47
N PHE A 18 -5.97 -15.96 -11.83
CA PHE A 18 -6.35 -14.75 -12.57
C PHE A 18 -5.13 -13.86 -12.88
N VAL A 19 -4.14 -13.80 -11.98
CA VAL A 19 -2.93 -12.98 -12.16
C VAL A 19 -2.02 -13.46 -13.29
N THR A 20 -2.15 -14.72 -13.71
CA THR A 20 -1.44 -15.33 -14.85
C THR A 20 -2.15 -15.09 -16.19
N ASP A 21 -3.38 -14.55 -16.18
CA ASP A 21 -4.14 -14.25 -17.39
C ASP A 21 -3.48 -13.08 -18.16
N PRO A 22 -3.07 -13.26 -19.44
CA PRO A 22 -2.46 -12.20 -20.23
C PRO A 22 -3.32 -10.94 -20.36
N ALA A 23 -4.64 -11.07 -20.40
CA ALA A 23 -5.55 -9.92 -20.47
C ALA A 23 -5.53 -9.12 -19.16
N TYR A 24 -5.41 -9.81 -18.02
CA TYR A 24 -5.27 -9.17 -16.71
C TYR A 24 -3.94 -8.45 -16.56
N GLN A 25 -2.84 -9.07 -16.97
CA GLN A 25 -1.51 -8.45 -16.96
C GLN A 25 -1.46 -7.22 -17.85
N MET A 26 -2.00 -7.32 -19.06
CA MET A 26 -2.12 -6.17 -19.97
C MET A 26 -3.02 -5.08 -19.38
N ALA A 27 -4.11 -5.43 -18.68
CA ALA A 27 -4.96 -4.47 -17.99
C ALA A 27 -4.21 -3.77 -16.83
N SER A 28 -3.35 -4.48 -16.09
CA SER A 28 -2.53 -3.86 -15.04
C SER A 28 -1.60 -2.77 -15.60
N CYS A 29 -1.05 -3.00 -16.80
CA CYS A 29 -0.21 -2.02 -17.51
C CYS A 29 -1.01 -0.80 -18.01
N ARG A 30 -2.33 -0.87 -18.17
CA ARG A 30 -3.13 0.31 -18.60
C ARG A 30 -3.06 1.45 -17.58
N HIS A 31 -2.83 1.12 -16.31
CA HIS A 31 -2.71 2.11 -15.24
C HIS A 31 -1.29 2.63 -15.04
N ALA A 32 -0.31 1.99 -15.69
CA ALA A 32 1.12 2.29 -15.70
C ALA A 32 1.69 2.04 -17.11
N PRO A 33 1.27 2.80 -18.14
CA PRO A 33 1.58 2.50 -19.54
C PRO A 33 3.09 2.38 -19.82
N GLU A 34 3.90 3.18 -19.12
CA GLU A 34 5.36 3.14 -19.13
C GLU A 34 5.93 1.75 -18.84
N MET A 35 5.25 0.96 -18.00
CA MET A 35 5.72 -0.39 -17.65
C MET A 35 5.67 -1.34 -18.84
N SER A 36 4.83 -1.10 -19.85
CA SER A 36 4.78 -1.97 -21.03
C SER A 36 6.10 -1.95 -21.81
N GLU A 37 6.65 -0.74 -22.00
CA GLU A 37 7.94 -0.54 -22.69
C GLU A 37 9.09 -1.09 -21.86
N ILE A 38 9.09 -0.83 -20.54
CA ILE A 38 10.10 -1.35 -19.62
C ILE A 38 10.11 -2.88 -19.60
N ILE A 39 8.94 -3.52 -19.49
CA ILE A 39 8.82 -4.98 -19.50
C ILE A 39 9.30 -5.56 -20.84
N TRP A 40 9.01 -4.88 -21.95
CA TRP A 40 9.48 -5.31 -23.26
C TRP A 40 11.01 -5.18 -23.38
N GLU A 41 11.59 -4.09 -22.90
CA GLU A 41 13.03 -3.89 -22.89
C GLU A 41 13.76 -4.93 -22.02
N VAL A 42 13.27 -5.18 -20.80
CA VAL A 42 13.80 -6.22 -19.92
C VAL A 42 13.76 -7.59 -20.59
N LYS A 43 12.66 -7.94 -21.28
CA LYS A 43 12.55 -9.21 -22.01
C LYS A 43 13.61 -9.32 -23.10
N ARG A 44 13.92 -8.24 -23.82
CA ARG A 44 15.00 -8.23 -24.81
C ARG A 44 16.39 -8.33 -24.17
N ALA A 45 16.62 -7.63 -23.07
CA ALA A 45 17.88 -7.68 -22.33
C ALA A 45 18.19 -9.10 -21.85
N MET A 46 17.21 -9.78 -21.23
CA MET A 46 17.33 -11.19 -20.83
C MET A 46 17.59 -12.12 -22.03
N ALA A 47 16.92 -11.90 -23.16
CA ALA A 47 17.16 -12.68 -24.38
C ALA A 47 18.57 -12.49 -24.96
N ARG A 48 19.26 -11.40 -24.58
CA ARG A 48 20.67 -11.10 -24.94
C ARG A 48 21.67 -11.52 -23.86
N GLY A 49 21.22 -12.19 -22.80
CA GLY A 49 22.08 -12.69 -21.72
C GLY A 49 22.36 -11.68 -20.61
N ILE A 50 21.55 -10.62 -20.47
CA ILE A 50 21.56 -9.77 -19.27
C ILE A 50 20.69 -10.44 -18.20
N ASP A 51 21.34 -11.10 -17.25
CA ASP A 51 20.65 -11.83 -16.19
C ASP A 51 20.02 -10.88 -15.15
N PRO A 52 18.84 -11.20 -14.60
CA PRO A 52 18.31 -10.55 -13.41
C PRO A 52 19.26 -10.69 -12.21
N GLU A 53 19.44 -9.62 -11.44
CA GLU A 53 20.28 -9.61 -10.23
C GLU A 53 19.44 -9.74 -8.97
N VAL A 54 19.88 -10.50 -7.98
CA VAL A 54 19.17 -10.61 -6.69
C VAL A 54 19.44 -9.35 -5.86
N CYS A 55 18.39 -8.67 -5.38
CA CYS A 55 18.53 -7.40 -4.67
C CYS A 55 19.07 -7.54 -3.24
N ASP A 56 18.78 -8.65 -2.56
CA ASP A 56 19.22 -8.89 -1.19
C ASP A 56 19.43 -10.38 -0.94
N HIS A 57 20.48 -10.76 -0.22
CA HIS A 57 20.75 -12.15 0.14
C HIS A 57 19.75 -12.70 1.19
N GLY A 58 18.93 -11.83 1.79
CA GLY A 58 17.83 -12.19 2.71
C GLY A 58 16.44 -12.27 2.07
N ALA A 59 16.16 -11.49 1.00
CA ALA A 59 14.89 -11.52 0.29
C ALA A 59 14.97 -12.51 -0.87
N THR A 60 14.56 -13.76 -0.64
CA THR A 60 14.81 -14.89 -1.54
C THR A 60 14.16 -14.80 -2.92
N GLU A 61 13.35 -13.77 -3.20
CA GLU A 61 12.52 -13.69 -4.41
C GLU A 61 12.33 -12.26 -4.98
N THR A 62 13.31 -11.36 -4.76
CA THR A 62 13.32 -9.99 -5.32
C THR A 62 14.51 -9.76 -6.25
N TYR A 63 14.24 -9.28 -7.47
CA TYR A 63 15.23 -9.17 -8.54
C TYR A 63 15.28 -7.77 -9.15
N LEU A 64 16.48 -7.25 -9.40
CA LEU A 64 16.75 -6.09 -10.22
C LEU A 64 16.79 -6.50 -11.68
N LEU A 65 15.94 -5.88 -12.48
CA LEU A 65 15.85 -6.06 -13.92
C LEU A 65 16.54 -4.90 -14.64
N LYS A 66 17.26 -5.22 -15.71
CA LYS A 66 18.10 -4.28 -16.45
C LYS A 66 17.72 -4.17 -17.93
N GLY A 67 18.05 -3.03 -18.53
CA GLY A 67 17.97 -2.79 -19.97
C GLY A 67 19.10 -3.46 -20.74
N GLU A 68 19.07 -3.33 -22.07
CA GLU A 68 20.10 -3.92 -22.95
C GLU A 68 21.50 -3.32 -22.71
N ASP A 69 21.56 -2.10 -22.17
CA ASP A 69 22.78 -1.37 -21.81
C ASP A 69 23.27 -1.68 -20.38
N GLY A 70 22.52 -2.52 -19.63
CA GLY A 70 22.80 -2.84 -18.24
C GLY A 70 22.24 -1.82 -17.23
N THR A 71 21.52 -0.79 -17.67
CA THR A 71 20.89 0.19 -16.79
C THR A 71 19.76 -0.47 -15.98
N PRO A 72 19.69 -0.28 -14.66
CA PRO A 72 18.56 -0.73 -13.85
C PRO A 72 17.24 -0.09 -14.29
N LEU A 73 16.21 -0.91 -14.55
CA LEU A 73 14.90 -0.44 -15.03
C LEU A 73 13.74 -0.78 -14.10
N ALA A 74 13.78 -1.93 -13.44
CA ALA A 74 12.66 -2.37 -12.60
C ALA A 74 13.09 -3.31 -11.48
N ILE A 75 12.27 -3.38 -10.44
CA ILE A 75 12.30 -4.40 -9.39
C ILE A 75 11.19 -5.41 -9.68
N PHE A 76 11.53 -6.69 -9.69
CA PHE A 76 10.62 -7.81 -9.89
C PHE A 76 10.51 -8.66 -8.62
N LYS A 77 9.31 -8.76 -8.06
CA LYS A 77 9.03 -9.55 -6.85
C LYS A 77 8.11 -10.71 -7.16
N LEU A 78 8.49 -11.93 -6.73
CA LEU A 78 7.68 -13.14 -6.92
C LEU A 78 6.79 -13.49 -5.73
N GLU A 79 7.08 -12.91 -4.56
CA GLU A 79 6.25 -13.00 -3.36
C GLU A 79 5.55 -11.68 -3.08
N ASN A 80 4.37 -11.75 -2.45
CA ASN A 80 3.59 -10.59 -1.99
C ASN A 80 3.40 -9.50 -3.08
N TYR A 81 3.34 -9.90 -4.34
CA TYR A 81 3.34 -8.97 -5.48
C TYR A 81 1.99 -8.28 -5.72
N LEU A 82 0.88 -8.88 -5.32
CA LEU A 82 -0.44 -8.30 -5.55
C LEU A 82 -0.67 -7.05 -4.68
N PRO A 83 -0.29 -7.03 -3.39
CA PRO A 83 -0.20 -5.80 -2.59
C PRO A 83 0.59 -4.66 -3.24
N GLU A 84 1.70 -4.95 -3.94
CA GLU A 84 2.47 -3.93 -4.67
C GLU A 84 1.65 -3.25 -5.77
N LEU A 85 0.91 -4.04 -6.56
CA LEU A 85 -0.01 -3.50 -7.57
C LEU A 85 -1.15 -2.70 -6.89
N ALA A 86 -1.71 -3.22 -5.79
CA ALA A 86 -2.82 -2.60 -5.10
C ALA A 86 -2.43 -1.24 -4.50
N ALA A 87 -1.27 -1.14 -3.86
CA ALA A 87 -0.75 0.12 -3.34
C ALA A 87 -0.59 1.16 -4.46
N TYR A 88 -0.03 0.76 -5.61
CA TYR A 88 0.03 1.63 -6.78
C TYR A 88 -1.37 2.04 -7.26
N ARG A 89 -2.32 1.11 -7.35
CA ARG A 89 -3.70 1.41 -7.79
C ARG A 89 -4.47 2.30 -6.81
N LEU A 90 -4.20 2.20 -5.51
CA LEU A 90 -4.84 2.98 -4.44
C LEU A 90 -4.15 4.33 -4.18
N ASP A 91 -2.94 4.54 -4.70
CA ASP A 91 -2.26 5.85 -4.73
C ASP A 91 -2.85 6.77 -5.80
N HIS A 92 -4.09 7.20 -5.55
CA HIS A 92 -4.85 8.06 -6.46
C HIS A 92 -4.11 9.35 -6.77
N LYS A 93 -4.15 9.76 -8.04
CA LYS A 93 -3.44 10.95 -8.55
C LYS A 93 -1.92 10.93 -8.25
N ARG A 94 -1.36 9.75 -7.92
CA ARG A 94 0.05 9.59 -7.52
C ARG A 94 0.41 10.49 -6.34
N PHE A 95 -0.50 10.58 -5.37
CA PHE A 95 -0.38 11.51 -4.25
C PHE A 95 0.82 11.18 -3.37
N ALA A 96 1.01 9.91 -2.99
CA ALA A 96 2.19 9.41 -2.30
C ALA A 96 3.37 9.11 -3.22
N LYS A 97 3.12 9.04 -4.54
CA LYS A 97 4.10 8.79 -5.60
C LYS A 97 4.64 7.36 -5.60
N VAL A 98 3.81 6.37 -5.28
CA VAL A 98 4.19 4.96 -5.46
C VAL A 98 4.68 4.78 -6.90
N PRO A 99 5.89 4.23 -7.12
CA PRO A 99 6.41 4.07 -8.47
C PRO A 99 5.48 3.20 -9.33
N PRO A 100 5.46 3.43 -10.65
CA PRO A 100 4.69 2.61 -11.57
C PRO A 100 4.87 1.11 -11.33
N THR A 101 3.76 0.41 -11.04
CA THR A 101 3.76 -1.02 -10.76
C THR A 101 2.77 -1.73 -11.68
N ALA A 102 3.22 -2.81 -12.32
CA ALA A 102 2.39 -3.70 -13.12
C ALA A 102 2.63 -5.17 -12.73
N LEU A 103 1.74 -6.08 -13.13
CA LEU A 103 1.99 -7.51 -13.05
C LEU A 103 2.45 -8.04 -14.40
N THR A 104 3.42 -8.95 -14.37
CA THR A 104 3.90 -9.61 -15.59
C THR A 104 4.37 -11.01 -15.29
N THR A 105 4.28 -11.89 -16.29
CA THR A 105 5.02 -13.14 -16.33
C THR A 105 6.32 -12.96 -17.09
N LEU A 106 7.43 -13.36 -16.47
CA LEU A 106 8.76 -13.40 -17.08
C LEU A 106 9.29 -14.83 -17.05
N SER A 107 10.09 -15.19 -18.06
CA SER A 107 10.72 -16.51 -18.18
C SER A 107 12.23 -16.34 -18.14
N HIS A 108 12.90 -17.05 -17.24
CA HIS A 108 14.36 -17.00 -17.13
C HIS A 108 14.92 -18.29 -16.50
N PRO A 109 16.11 -18.77 -16.91
CA PRO A 109 16.73 -19.96 -16.31
C PRO A 109 16.87 -19.91 -14.78
N ILE A 110 17.13 -18.72 -14.21
CA ILE A 110 17.26 -18.52 -12.75
C ILE A 110 15.99 -18.95 -11.99
N TRP A 111 14.83 -18.79 -12.61
CA TRP A 111 13.53 -19.14 -12.02
C TRP A 111 13.04 -20.54 -12.40
N LYS A 112 13.82 -21.29 -13.20
CA LYS A 112 13.47 -22.61 -13.72
C LYS A 112 12.12 -22.63 -14.47
N GLY A 113 11.86 -21.58 -15.25
CA GLY A 113 10.67 -21.44 -16.08
C GLY A 113 10.04 -20.06 -15.98
N GLU A 114 8.73 -20.02 -16.16
CA GLU A 114 7.93 -18.80 -16.06
C GLU A 114 7.52 -18.50 -14.62
N LYS A 115 7.62 -17.23 -14.23
CA LYS A 115 7.14 -16.73 -12.94
C LYS A 115 6.34 -15.47 -13.13
N THR A 116 5.23 -15.37 -12.41
CA THR A 116 4.42 -14.15 -12.32
C THR A 116 4.80 -13.39 -11.07
N GLY A 117 4.92 -12.08 -11.20
CA GLY A 117 5.29 -11.19 -10.11
C GLY A 117 4.92 -9.74 -10.41
N SER A 118 5.19 -8.87 -9.45
CA SER A 118 5.07 -7.42 -9.63
C SER A 118 6.35 -6.90 -10.22
N CYS A 119 6.22 -6.04 -11.23
CA CYS A 119 7.30 -5.30 -11.84
C CYS A 119 7.06 -3.83 -11.51
N GLN A 120 7.92 -3.26 -10.68
CA GLN A 120 7.86 -1.86 -10.25
C GLN A 120 9.03 -1.10 -10.87
N PHE A 121 8.77 0.10 -11.37
CA PHE A 121 9.80 0.97 -11.93
C PHE A 121 10.92 1.25 -10.92
N TYR A 122 12.17 1.13 -11.36
CA TYR A 122 13.33 1.40 -10.54
C TYR A 122 13.69 2.89 -10.57
N LEU A 123 13.79 3.51 -9.38
CA LEU A 123 14.18 4.91 -9.22
C LEU A 123 15.69 5.02 -8.96
N SER A 124 16.47 5.24 -10.02
CA SER A 124 17.94 5.26 -9.96
C SER A 124 18.54 6.37 -9.10
N GLU A 125 17.84 7.50 -8.93
CA GLU A 125 18.27 8.60 -8.05
C GLU A 125 17.84 8.43 -6.59
N GLY A 126 17.05 7.39 -6.29
CA GLY A 126 16.50 7.16 -4.96
C GLY A 126 17.54 6.57 -4.03
N VAL A 127 17.75 7.22 -2.88
CA VAL A 127 18.59 6.68 -1.80
C VAL A 127 17.69 6.31 -0.63
N SER A 128 17.81 5.09 -0.12
CA SER A 128 17.09 4.63 1.07
C SER A 128 17.24 5.62 2.22
N ALA A 129 16.14 5.95 2.91
CA ALA A 129 16.16 6.80 4.11
C ALA A 129 16.96 6.16 5.26
N SER A 130 17.16 4.83 5.25
CA SER A 130 18.05 4.15 6.20
C SER A 130 19.53 4.55 6.07
N ASN A 131 19.91 5.15 4.93
CA ASN A 131 21.29 5.57 4.67
C ASN A 131 21.56 7.00 5.13
N TYR A 132 20.56 7.68 5.68
CA TYR A 132 20.67 9.03 6.23
C TYR A 132 20.67 9.00 7.75
N MET A 133 21.35 9.97 8.37
CA MET A 133 21.27 10.16 9.81
C MET A 133 19.90 10.72 10.21
N TRP A 134 19.50 10.50 11.46
CA TRP A 134 18.21 10.96 11.98
C TRP A 134 17.99 12.46 11.74
N ASP A 135 19.00 13.28 12.00
CA ASP A 135 18.94 14.74 11.83
C ASP A 135 18.86 15.18 10.36
N GLU A 136 19.29 14.34 9.42
CA GLU A 136 19.10 14.56 7.99
C GLU A 136 17.67 14.25 7.57
N CYS A 137 17.08 13.17 8.09
CA CYS A 137 15.67 12.84 7.88
C CYS A 137 14.73 13.92 8.42
N GLN A 138 15.05 14.56 9.56
CA GLN A 138 14.25 15.68 10.08
C GLN A 138 14.26 16.94 9.20
N LYS A 139 15.22 17.07 8.27
CA LYS A 139 15.30 18.21 7.35
C LYS A 139 14.47 18.01 6.07
N LEU A 140 13.88 16.83 5.88
CA LEU A 140 13.00 16.55 4.75
C LEU A 140 11.74 17.42 4.82
N GLU A 141 11.18 17.75 3.67
CA GLU A 141 9.93 18.49 3.62
C GLU A 141 8.79 17.65 4.22
N ALA A 142 7.86 18.31 4.91
CA ALA A 142 6.75 17.61 5.54
C ALA A 142 5.75 16.98 4.55
N PRO A 143 5.35 17.63 3.44
CA PRO A 143 4.31 17.10 2.56
C PRO A 143 4.57 15.68 2.04
N PRO A 144 5.77 15.30 1.54
CA PRO A 144 6.05 13.92 1.14
C PRO A 144 5.78 12.89 2.23
N ILE A 145 6.15 13.18 3.49
CA ILE A 145 5.92 12.28 4.63
C ILE A 145 4.44 12.17 4.96
N ARG A 146 3.70 13.29 4.96
CA ARG A 146 2.25 13.28 5.17
C ARG A 146 1.51 12.51 4.07
N LYS A 147 1.97 12.60 2.83
CA LYS A 147 1.42 11.83 1.69
C LYS A 147 1.65 10.32 1.84
N ILE A 148 2.84 9.92 2.28
CA ILE A 148 3.14 8.52 2.62
C ILE A 148 2.23 8.04 3.75
N ALA A 149 2.09 8.84 4.82
CA ALA A 149 1.21 8.53 5.94
C ALA A 149 -0.25 8.31 5.51
N ALA A 150 -0.77 9.19 4.65
CA ALA A 150 -2.12 9.06 4.11
C ALA A 150 -2.33 7.73 3.36
N LEU A 151 -1.36 7.29 2.56
CA LEU A 151 -1.44 6.02 1.86
C LEU A 151 -1.31 4.84 2.83
N ASP A 152 -0.28 4.82 3.67
CA ASP A 152 0.03 3.70 4.57
C ASP A 152 -1.09 3.43 5.57
N ILE A 153 -1.73 4.47 6.11
CA ILE A 153 -2.91 4.33 6.97
C ILE A 153 -4.04 3.63 6.20
N ARG A 154 -4.34 4.07 4.97
CA ARG A 154 -5.44 3.52 4.17
C ARG A 154 -5.24 2.05 3.81
N ILE A 155 -4.03 1.69 3.40
CA ILE A 155 -3.72 0.32 2.96
C ILE A 155 -3.32 -0.60 4.11
N LEU A 156 -3.22 -0.05 5.33
CA LEU A 156 -2.80 -0.75 6.54
C LEU A 156 -1.42 -1.39 6.36
N ASN A 157 -0.43 -0.56 6.01
CA ASN A 157 0.92 -1.06 5.75
C ASN A 157 1.58 -1.55 7.05
N GLU A 158 1.91 -2.84 7.08
CA GLU A 158 2.49 -3.48 8.25
C GLU A 158 4.00 -3.26 8.36
N ASP A 159 4.68 -2.77 7.32
CA ASP A 159 6.13 -2.78 7.23
C ASP A 159 6.73 -1.48 6.64
N ARG A 160 6.24 -0.32 7.07
CA ARG A 160 6.85 0.97 6.66
C ARG A 160 8.01 1.34 7.59
N HIS A 161 9.18 0.80 7.28
CA HIS A 161 10.45 1.23 7.87
C HIS A 161 11.26 2.15 6.94
N THR A 162 12.37 2.69 7.43
CA THR A 162 13.17 3.70 6.71
C THR A 162 13.78 3.17 5.41
N SER A 163 14.11 1.88 5.31
CA SER A 163 14.56 1.30 4.04
C SER A 163 13.47 1.16 2.97
N ASN A 164 12.20 1.30 3.35
CA ASN A 164 11.06 1.31 2.41
C ASN A 164 10.67 2.72 1.98
N ILE A 165 11.50 3.72 2.28
CA ILE A 165 11.30 5.11 1.86
C ILE A 165 12.55 5.56 1.10
N LEU A 166 12.39 5.88 -0.18
CA LEU A 166 13.46 6.47 -0.99
C LEU A 166 13.44 8.00 -0.86
N ILE A 167 14.60 8.59 -0.67
CA ILE A 167 14.83 10.03 -0.70
C ILE A 167 15.43 10.40 -2.04
N LEU A 168 14.73 11.26 -2.80
CA LEU A 168 15.19 11.81 -4.07
C LEU A 168 15.54 13.28 -3.89
N ASN A 169 16.73 13.66 -4.37
CA ASN A 169 17.21 15.04 -4.37
C ASN A 169 17.11 15.74 -2.99
N LYS A 170 17.24 14.95 -1.90
CA LYS A 170 17.14 15.39 -0.50
C LYS A 170 15.84 16.13 -0.12
N LYS A 171 14.77 15.99 -0.90
CA LYS A 171 13.51 16.73 -0.69
C LYS A 171 12.28 15.84 -0.77
N GLU A 172 12.28 14.93 -1.73
CA GLU A 172 11.14 14.08 -2.01
C GLU A 172 11.32 12.74 -1.29
N ALA A 173 10.26 12.28 -0.64
CA ALA A 173 10.17 10.95 -0.06
C ALA A 173 9.19 10.12 -0.90
N ILE A 174 9.63 8.94 -1.33
CA ILE A 174 8.85 8.04 -2.20
C ILE A 174 8.73 6.69 -1.50
N PRO A 175 7.49 6.21 -1.24
CA PRO A 175 7.28 4.91 -0.65
C PRO A 175 7.52 3.82 -1.70
N ILE A 176 8.27 2.78 -1.34
CA ILE A 176 8.45 1.54 -2.10
C ILE A 176 8.09 0.36 -1.20
N ASP A 177 8.10 -0.86 -1.73
CA ASP A 177 7.92 -2.07 -0.93
C ASP A 177 6.60 -2.12 -0.13
N HIS A 178 5.51 -2.41 -0.82
CA HIS A 178 4.17 -2.50 -0.25
C HIS A 178 3.71 -3.96 -0.11
N GLY A 179 4.64 -4.93 -0.12
CA GLY A 179 4.30 -6.35 -0.06
C GLY A 179 3.53 -6.74 1.21
N PHE A 180 3.73 -6.03 2.31
CA PHE A 180 3.09 -6.30 3.60
C PHE A 180 1.92 -5.34 3.90
N CYS A 181 1.04 -5.11 2.93
CA CYS A 181 -0.25 -4.43 3.14
C CYS A 181 -1.43 -5.32 2.73
N LEU A 182 -2.66 -4.94 3.10
CA LEU A 182 -3.90 -5.60 2.66
C LEU A 182 -4.04 -7.10 3.02
N LYS A 183 -3.34 -7.57 4.06
CA LYS A 183 -3.42 -8.96 4.55
C LYS A 183 -4.83 -9.33 4.98
N GLU A 184 -5.16 -10.62 4.91
CA GLU A 184 -6.48 -11.15 5.32
C GLU A 184 -6.71 -11.04 6.83
N GLU A 185 -5.66 -11.24 7.62
CA GLU A 185 -5.63 -10.96 9.05
C GLU A 185 -4.80 -9.69 9.28
N LEU A 186 -5.29 -8.79 10.12
CA LEU A 186 -4.61 -7.54 10.43
C LEU A 186 -3.47 -7.83 11.42
N GLY A 187 -2.22 -7.68 10.96
CA GLY A 187 -1.06 -7.76 11.82
C GLY A 187 -0.80 -6.46 12.60
N PHE A 188 0.39 -6.35 13.16
CA PHE A 188 0.88 -5.12 13.76
C PHE A 188 1.43 -4.20 12.70
N LEU A 189 1.08 -2.92 12.78
CA LEU A 189 1.61 -1.93 11.86
C LEU A 189 2.91 -1.36 12.39
N HIS A 190 3.96 -1.41 11.57
CA HIS A 190 5.25 -0.76 11.82
C HIS A 190 5.37 0.49 10.95
N LEU A 191 4.96 1.65 11.49
CA LEU A 191 4.94 2.92 10.77
C LEU A 191 6.02 3.87 11.30
N HIS A 192 7.22 3.83 10.72
CA HIS A 192 8.36 4.63 11.21
C HIS A 192 8.13 6.15 11.09
N TRP A 193 7.38 6.60 10.07
CA TRP A 193 7.11 8.02 9.87
C TRP A 193 6.30 8.64 11.02
N VAL A 194 5.61 7.84 11.84
CA VAL A 194 4.87 8.32 13.03
C VAL A 194 5.81 8.98 14.04
N PHE A 195 7.10 8.66 14.02
CA PHE A 195 8.08 9.25 14.93
C PHE A 195 8.82 10.46 14.35
N TRP A 196 8.52 10.86 13.11
CA TRP A 196 9.23 11.93 12.42
C TRP A 196 8.53 13.27 12.68
N GLU A 197 9.29 14.36 12.88
CA GLU A 197 8.74 15.69 13.19
C GLU A 197 7.76 16.18 12.09
N GLN A 198 8.01 15.79 10.84
CA GLN A 198 7.13 16.09 9.71
C GLN A 198 5.69 15.58 9.93
N SER A 199 5.51 14.49 10.65
CA SER A 199 4.19 13.89 10.89
C SER A 199 3.37 14.62 11.96
N GLU A 200 3.99 15.49 12.77
CA GLU A 200 3.32 16.35 13.74
C GLU A 200 2.61 17.54 13.09
N THR A 201 3.10 17.95 11.92
CA THR A 201 2.53 19.08 11.19
C THR A 201 1.16 18.72 10.63
N SER A 202 0.21 19.66 10.74
CA SER A 202 -1.14 19.47 10.20
C SER A 202 -1.15 19.30 8.69
N TRP A 203 -2.18 18.63 8.19
CA TRP A 203 -2.49 18.57 6.76
C TRP A 203 -2.65 19.97 6.18
N ASP A 204 -2.05 20.23 5.02
CA ASP A 204 -2.31 21.46 4.29
C ASP A 204 -3.66 21.39 3.54
N GLU A 205 -4.10 22.52 2.97
CA GLU A 205 -5.38 22.60 2.27
C GLU A 205 -5.50 21.64 1.08
N ARG A 206 -4.39 21.40 0.36
CA ARG A 206 -4.37 20.50 -0.81
C ARG A 206 -4.44 19.05 -0.36
N GLU A 207 -3.72 18.71 0.70
CA GLU A 207 -3.72 17.39 1.30
C GLU A 207 -5.08 17.06 1.91
N LEU A 208 -5.68 17.99 2.67
CA LEU A 208 -7.03 17.80 3.21
C LEU A 208 -8.06 17.65 2.10
N SER A 209 -7.98 18.48 1.05
CA SER A 209 -8.84 18.36 -0.13
C SER A 209 -8.70 17.00 -0.82
N TYR A 210 -7.48 16.46 -0.91
CA TYR A 210 -7.24 15.11 -1.42
C TYR A 210 -7.89 14.05 -0.53
N LEU A 211 -7.67 14.11 0.78
CA LEU A 211 -8.24 13.14 1.73
C LEU A 211 -9.77 13.12 1.66
N LEU A 212 -10.41 14.29 1.65
CA LEU A 212 -11.86 14.42 1.56
C LEU A 212 -12.42 13.93 0.22
N TRP A 213 -11.64 14.06 -0.87
CA TRP A 213 -12.01 13.59 -2.21
C TRP A 213 -11.96 12.07 -2.37
N LEU A 214 -11.17 11.35 -1.56
CA LEU A 214 -11.09 9.88 -1.63
C LEU A 214 -12.48 9.23 -1.58
N ASP A 215 -12.68 8.17 -2.36
CA ASP A 215 -13.90 7.36 -2.41
C ASP A 215 -13.63 5.96 -1.80
N PRO A 216 -13.90 5.77 -0.49
CA PRO A 216 -13.69 4.48 0.16
C PRO A 216 -14.49 3.32 -0.47
N GLU A 217 -15.67 3.59 -1.03
CA GLU A 217 -16.48 2.56 -1.67
C GLU A 217 -15.96 2.21 -3.06
N GLY A 218 -15.42 3.19 -3.78
CA GLY A 218 -14.64 2.98 -5.01
C GLY A 218 -13.41 2.12 -4.76
N ASP A 219 -12.64 2.42 -3.72
CA ASP A 219 -11.46 1.64 -3.33
C ASP A 219 -11.81 0.20 -2.94
N ARG A 220 -12.89 0.03 -2.19
CA ARG A 220 -13.40 -1.28 -1.82
C ARG A 220 -13.80 -2.10 -3.05
N ARG A 221 -14.54 -1.51 -4.00
CA ARG A 221 -14.92 -2.18 -5.26
C ARG A 221 -13.71 -2.55 -6.11
N LEU A 222 -12.73 -1.65 -6.23
CA LEU A 222 -11.46 -1.93 -6.90
C LEU A 222 -10.79 -3.19 -6.31
N LEU A 223 -10.72 -3.27 -4.98
CA LEU A 223 -10.11 -4.40 -4.28
C LEU A 223 -10.88 -5.71 -4.50
N LEU A 224 -12.21 -5.67 -4.43
CA LEU A 224 -13.06 -6.86 -4.58
C LEU A 224 -13.18 -7.34 -6.02
N ASP A 225 -13.51 -6.42 -6.93
CA ASP A 225 -14.00 -6.75 -8.27
C ASP A 225 -12.87 -6.83 -9.30
N GLU A 226 -11.82 -6.02 -9.14
CA GLU A 226 -10.69 -6.01 -10.08
C GLU A 226 -9.47 -6.73 -9.52
N LEU A 227 -9.11 -6.48 -8.26
CA LEU A 227 -7.90 -7.05 -7.66
C LEU A 227 -8.16 -8.35 -6.90
N HIS A 228 -9.43 -8.73 -6.70
CA HIS A 228 -9.86 -9.98 -6.08
C HIS A 228 -9.26 -10.24 -4.68
N PHE A 229 -9.08 -9.18 -3.88
CA PHE A 229 -8.71 -9.30 -2.47
C PHE A 229 -9.87 -9.84 -1.62
N PRO A 230 -9.55 -10.48 -0.47
CA PRO A 230 -10.57 -10.88 0.49
C PRO A 230 -11.44 -9.72 0.94
N GLU A 231 -12.72 -9.99 1.20
CA GLU A 231 -13.68 -8.97 1.65
C GLU A 231 -13.26 -8.30 2.96
N GLY A 232 -12.65 -9.05 3.88
CA GLY A 232 -12.09 -8.50 5.12
C GLY A 232 -11.03 -7.43 4.86
N SER A 233 -10.11 -7.67 3.91
CA SER A 233 -9.09 -6.69 3.52
C SER A 233 -9.71 -5.43 2.92
N ALA A 234 -10.64 -5.59 1.97
CA ALA A 234 -11.31 -4.47 1.32
C ALA A 234 -12.14 -3.62 2.30
N ASN A 235 -12.85 -4.27 3.22
CA ASN A 235 -13.63 -3.60 4.26
C ASN A 235 -12.72 -2.83 5.24
N ARG A 236 -11.56 -3.37 5.60
CA ARG A 236 -10.62 -2.66 6.46
C ARG A 236 -10.01 -1.42 5.79
N VAL A 237 -9.73 -1.46 4.49
CA VAL A 237 -9.32 -0.26 3.72
C VAL A 237 -10.41 0.81 3.74
N TYR A 238 -11.68 0.41 3.58
CA TYR A 238 -12.81 1.33 3.71
C TYR A 238 -12.81 2.00 5.09
N ILE A 239 -12.74 1.20 6.16
CA ILE A 239 -12.79 1.69 7.55
C ILE A 239 -11.59 2.61 7.84
N ALA A 240 -10.37 2.20 7.46
CA ALA A 240 -9.16 2.99 7.64
C ALA A 240 -9.22 4.32 6.89
N THR A 241 -9.75 4.32 5.67
CA THR A 241 -9.93 5.55 4.88
C THR A 241 -10.96 6.47 5.53
N GLN A 242 -12.10 5.95 5.99
CA GLN A 242 -13.09 6.76 6.71
C GLN A 242 -12.51 7.34 8.01
N PHE A 243 -11.76 6.54 8.76
CA PHE A 243 -11.12 6.96 10.01
C PHE A 243 -10.11 8.10 9.77
N LEU A 244 -9.27 7.96 8.74
CA LEU A 244 -8.32 8.98 8.30
C LEU A 244 -9.03 10.27 7.89
N LYS A 245 -10.09 10.18 7.07
CA LYS A 245 -10.86 11.34 6.62
C LYS A 245 -11.46 12.10 7.79
N GLU A 246 -12.04 11.39 8.75
CA GLU A 246 -12.69 12.00 9.90
C GLU A 246 -11.70 12.69 10.85
N GLY A 247 -10.58 12.02 11.14
CA GLY A 247 -9.51 12.59 11.96
C GLY A 247 -8.91 13.84 11.32
N ALA A 248 -8.61 13.77 10.01
CA ALA A 248 -8.05 14.91 9.27
C ALA A 248 -9.03 16.09 9.24
N LEU A 249 -10.33 15.85 9.06
CA LEU A 249 -11.37 16.88 9.09
C LEU A 249 -11.45 17.60 10.44
N ARG A 250 -11.20 16.89 11.55
CA ARG A 250 -11.09 17.45 12.91
C ARG A 250 -9.73 18.09 13.22
N GLY A 251 -8.83 18.12 12.24
CA GLY A 251 -7.50 18.72 12.38
C GLY A 251 -6.50 17.85 13.14
N ALA A 252 -6.73 16.54 13.23
CA ALA A 252 -5.73 15.60 13.71
C ALA A 252 -4.60 15.47 12.67
N SER A 253 -3.36 15.61 13.14
CA SER A 253 -2.14 15.43 12.34
C SER A 253 -1.89 13.96 11.98
N PRO A 254 -1.05 13.67 10.97
CA PRO A 254 -0.68 12.31 10.61
C PRO A 254 -0.19 11.47 11.81
N ILE A 255 0.62 12.03 12.71
CA ILE A 255 1.08 11.31 13.92
C ILE A 255 -0.08 10.93 14.83
N GLN A 256 -1.03 11.84 15.07
CA GLN A 256 -2.17 11.61 15.96
C GLN A 256 -3.08 10.50 15.41
N ILE A 257 -3.28 10.48 14.09
CA ILE A 257 -4.04 9.43 13.42
C ILE A 257 -3.24 8.13 13.42
N GLY A 258 -1.96 8.15 13.01
CA GLY A 258 -1.09 6.98 12.92
C GLY A 258 -0.87 6.26 14.26
N ARG A 259 -0.80 7.01 15.36
CA ARG A 259 -0.76 6.45 16.74
C ARG A 259 -2.00 5.61 17.09
N CYS A 260 -3.12 5.78 16.39
CA CYS A 260 -4.29 4.92 16.59
C CYS A 260 -4.12 3.52 15.96
N PHE A 261 -3.11 3.32 15.11
CA PHE A 261 -2.88 2.11 14.33
C PHE A 261 -1.65 1.30 14.78
N ILE A 262 -0.77 1.89 15.61
CA ILE A 262 0.43 1.21 16.12
C ILE A 262 0.30 0.95 17.62
N ALA A 263 0.96 -0.10 18.11
CA ALA A 263 0.98 -0.42 19.53
C ALA A 263 1.89 0.56 20.30
N ASN A 264 1.52 0.86 21.55
CA ASN A 264 2.35 1.69 22.43
C ASN A 264 3.55 0.95 23.01
N THR A 265 3.52 -0.40 22.99
CA THR A 265 4.58 -1.24 23.53
C THR A 265 5.42 -1.89 22.42
N PRO A 266 6.75 -2.04 22.61
CA PRO A 266 7.62 -2.63 21.59
C PRO A 266 7.26 -4.07 21.18
N ASN A 267 6.60 -4.81 22.07
CA ASN A 267 6.23 -6.20 21.83
C ASN A 267 4.87 -6.36 21.12
N GLY A 268 4.11 -5.27 20.93
CA GLY A 268 2.79 -5.34 20.29
C GLY A 268 1.73 -6.08 21.10
N GLU A 269 1.92 -6.29 22.40
CA GLU A 269 1.00 -7.09 23.22
C GLU A 269 -0.36 -6.40 23.47
N GLU A 270 -0.45 -5.09 23.21
CA GLU A 270 -1.67 -4.30 23.38
C GLU A 270 -2.41 -4.12 22.05
N GLN A 271 -3.73 -4.30 22.08
CA GLN A 271 -4.60 -3.96 20.96
C GLN A 271 -4.62 -2.45 20.73
N THR A 272 -4.42 -2.05 19.49
CA THR A 272 -4.47 -0.64 19.09
C THR A 272 -5.90 -0.10 19.11
N PRO A 273 -6.09 1.23 19.22
CA PRO A 273 -7.40 1.84 19.11
C PRO A 273 -8.17 1.44 17.84
N PHE A 274 -7.47 1.29 16.71
CA PHE A 274 -8.06 0.84 15.46
C PHE A 274 -8.47 -0.65 15.50
N GLN A 275 -7.65 -1.54 16.07
CA GLN A 275 -8.04 -2.94 16.27
C GLN A 275 -9.29 -3.08 17.15
N LEU A 276 -9.35 -2.33 18.26
CA LEU A 276 -10.53 -2.29 19.12
C LEU A 276 -11.78 -1.78 18.38
N LEU A 277 -11.63 -0.80 17.48
CA LEU A 277 -12.72 -0.34 16.61
C LEU A 277 -13.20 -1.47 15.68
N ILE A 278 -12.28 -2.18 15.02
CA ILE A 278 -12.62 -3.31 14.14
C ILE A 278 -13.35 -4.41 14.91
N GLU A 279 -12.89 -4.75 16.11
CA GLU A 279 -13.53 -5.77 16.95
C GLU A 279 -14.95 -5.37 17.36
N ARG A 280 -15.16 -4.13 17.79
CA ARG A 280 -16.51 -3.62 18.09
C ARG A 280 -17.42 -3.68 16.86
N LEU A 281 -16.91 -3.34 15.68
CA LEU A 281 -17.67 -3.41 14.44
C LEU A 281 -18.04 -4.85 14.06
N TYR A 282 -17.14 -5.82 14.26
CA TYR A 282 -17.42 -7.23 14.01
C TYR A 282 -18.42 -7.85 15.00
N GLN A 283 -18.60 -7.24 16.17
CA GLN A 283 -19.64 -7.64 17.12
C GLN A 283 -21.03 -7.07 16.78
N LYS A 284 -21.13 -6.10 15.85
CA LYS A 284 -22.43 -5.56 15.42
C LYS A 284 -23.09 -6.53 14.45
N GLU A 285 -24.36 -6.83 14.69
CA GLU A 285 -25.18 -7.54 13.71
C GLU A 285 -25.54 -6.60 12.55
N ALA A 286 -24.88 -6.78 11.41
CA ALA A 286 -25.18 -6.03 10.18
C ALA A 286 -25.64 -7.00 9.08
N PRO A 287 -26.91 -6.95 8.63
CA PRO A 287 -27.43 -7.90 7.63
C PRO A 287 -26.88 -7.66 6.21
N SER A 288 -26.20 -6.53 5.98
CA SER A 288 -25.59 -6.21 4.69
C SER A 288 -24.49 -5.15 4.84
N TRP A 289 -23.66 -4.99 3.81
CA TRP A 289 -22.64 -3.94 3.76
C TRP A 289 -23.18 -2.52 4.06
N PRO A 290 -24.29 -2.04 3.48
CA PRO A 290 -24.85 -0.73 3.85
C PRO A 290 -25.16 -0.56 5.35
N HIS A 291 -25.68 -1.59 6.02
CA HIS A 291 -25.95 -1.53 7.46
C HIS A 291 -24.64 -1.44 8.25
N LEU A 292 -23.61 -2.20 7.84
CA LEU A 292 -22.28 -2.11 8.46
C LEU A 292 -21.67 -0.72 8.25
N THR A 293 -21.85 -0.09 7.08
CA THR A 293 -21.33 1.27 6.84
C THR A 293 -21.94 2.33 7.75
N CYS A 294 -23.21 2.18 8.17
CA CYS A 294 -23.81 3.06 9.18
C CYS A 294 -23.10 2.88 10.54
N HIS A 295 -22.89 1.64 10.98
CA HIS A 295 -22.15 1.38 12.23
C HIS A 295 -20.70 1.88 12.17
N ILE A 296 -20.04 1.74 11.02
CA ILE A 296 -18.70 2.29 10.80
C ILE A 296 -18.70 3.80 10.99
N HIS A 297 -19.66 4.51 10.38
CA HIS A 297 -19.79 5.94 10.54
C HIS A 297 -19.99 6.32 12.01
N ASP A 298 -20.96 5.73 12.70
CA ASP A 298 -21.29 6.06 14.09
C ASP A 298 -20.12 5.81 15.05
N GLU A 299 -19.44 4.66 14.94
CA GLU A 299 -18.31 4.31 15.81
C GLU A 299 -17.09 5.23 15.56
N ILE A 300 -16.86 5.65 14.30
CA ILE A 300 -15.79 6.59 13.96
C ILE A 300 -16.13 7.99 14.49
N GLN A 301 -17.36 8.48 14.33
CA GLN A 301 -17.80 9.76 14.90
C GLN A 301 -17.61 9.74 16.42
N GLN A 302 -18.14 8.71 17.10
CA GLN A 302 -18.04 8.57 18.55
C GLN A 302 -16.58 8.52 19.03
N PHE A 303 -15.71 7.81 18.30
CA PHE A 303 -14.28 7.75 18.63
C PHE A 303 -13.64 9.14 18.63
N TRP A 304 -13.96 9.96 17.63
CA TRP A 304 -13.34 11.27 17.45
C TRP A 304 -14.01 12.37 18.28
N ASP A 305 -15.30 12.29 18.56
CA ASP A 305 -16.02 13.24 19.41
C ASP A 305 -15.53 13.19 20.86
N GLY A 306 -15.11 12.01 21.31
CA GLY A 306 -14.55 11.79 22.64
C GLY A 306 -13.11 12.27 22.83
N ARG A 307 -12.48 12.89 21.82
CA ARG A 307 -11.07 13.29 21.88
C ARG A 307 -10.85 14.76 21.60
N GLN A 308 -10.12 15.42 22.48
CA GLN A 308 -9.54 16.74 22.28
C GLN A 308 -8.14 16.62 21.64
N LYS A 309 -7.59 17.72 21.13
CA LYS A 309 -6.23 17.72 20.52
C LYS A 309 -5.17 17.23 21.52
N GLU A 310 -5.37 17.50 22.80
CA GLU A 310 -4.48 17.12 23.91
C GLU A 310 -4.46 15.61 24.18
N ASP A 311 -5.50 14.87 23.80
CA ASP A 311 -5.62 13.42 24.04
C ASP A 311 -4.67 12.57 23.17
N PHE A 312 -3.86 13.24 22.35
CA PHE A 312 -2.84 12.62 21.52
C PHE A 312 -1.43 13.18 21.78
N ALA A 313 -1.30 14.14 22.71
CA ALA A 313 -0.01 14.68 23.12
C ALA A 313 0.66 13.73 24.13
N PHE A 314 1.85 13.26 23.78
CA PHE A 314 2.81 12.60 24.67
C PHE A 314 4.14 13.30 24.45
#